data_AF-A0A7D9H2I3-F1
#
_entry.id   AF-A0A7D9H2I3-F1
#
_cell.length_a   1.000
_cell.length_b   1.000
_cell.length_c   1.000
_cell.angle_alpha   90.00
_cell.angle_beta   90.00
_cell.angle_gamma   90.00
#
_symmetry.space_group_name_H-M   'P 1'
#
loop_
_entity.id
_entity.type
_entity.pdbx_description
1 polymer ?
#
loop_
_entity_poly.entity_id
_entity_poly.type
_entity_poly.pdbx_seq_one_letter_code
_entity_poly.pdbx_strand_id
1 'polypeptide(L)'
;MKFVALVSGGKDSCFNILHCLANGHDLVCLANLYPPPTGEEEIDSFMYQTVGYDALRYYAKCIGKPLYSQMITGTAANKKLEYAKTDNDETEDLFKLLSLVIKKHPDVEAVSVGAILSNYQRTRVENVCNRLGLTSLSYLWQRDQAELMQEMCKSGLDAILIKVAAIGLKDKHLGLTLQQAYPILSDLNSKFGVNVCGEGGEFETLVLDAPFFKYGRLVIKEKEVVRHTSDEVWYLKLKVDVEEKVPPLPDPKTWLQYIEQPPLLADPFLEFDKGSEEVQCAESVTTIPKTYKSKACMWTANCKLVASKIYIDNLSSTAETVSQQIRDIFEQFSEFLASSHCTFANVQSVDLFVSNMDNFSEINGIYKSYFTKPLPPARCCVQSSLPEGIYALMSAKVIPDIAQKLGLHVQSRSYWAPSNIGPYSQTIMDYSEGTAYLSGQIPLIPKCMALCSYPQDKSAALALQHLSRVEEVTGYNETLLLTAYIKDASWLSTVVEIQKKYMGESKYAGNFVISQIEELPKSASC
;
A
#
# COMPACT_ATOMS: atom_id res chain seq x y z
N MET A 1 -0.77 -12.10 -12.75
CA MET A 1 -2.10 -11.43 -12.83
C MET A 1 -2.16 -10.62 -14.10
N LYS A 2 -3.33 -10.58 -14.72
CA LYS A 2 -3.61 -9.69 -15.85
C LYS A 2 -4.04 -8.31 -15.35
N PHE A 3 -3.46 -7.24 -15.89
CA PHE A 3 -3.69 -5.90 -15.37
C PHE A 3 -4.05 -4.87 -16.44
N VAL A 4 -4.81 -3.86 -16.01
CA VAL A 4 -4.99 -2.59 -16.73
C VAL A 4 -4.04 -1.55 -16.16
N ALA A 5 -3.38 -0.78 -17.03
CA ALA A 5 -2.53 0.32 -16.58
C ALA A 5 -3.27 1.65 -16.61
N LEU A 6 -3.35 2.32 -15.46
CA LEU A 6 -3.73 3.73 -15.41
C LEU A 6 -2.54 4.53 -15.93
N VAL A 7 -2.73 5.22 -17.06
CA VAL A 7 -1.67 5.99 -17.74
C VAL A 7 -2.04 7.46 -17.80
N SER A 8 -1.10 8.32 -17.41
CA SER A 8 -1.21 9.77 -17.58
C SER A 8 -0.34 10.30 -18.72
N GLY A 9 0.49 9.43 -19.30
CA GLY A 9 1.58 9.81 -20.21
C GLY A 9 2.89 10.14 -19.48
N GLY A 10 2.83 10.35 -18.18
CA GLY A 10 4.00 10.65 -17.34
C GLY A 10 4.89 9.45 -17.05
N LYS A 11 6.12 9.76 -16.65
CA LYS A 11 7.19 8.80 -16.33
C LYS A 11 6.75 7.74 -15.30
N ASP A 12 6.02 8.15 -14.26
CA ASP A 12 5.72 7.28 -13.11
C ASP A 12 4.74 6.18 -13.49
N SER A 13 3.70 6.54 -14.25
CA SER A 13 2.73 5.56 -14.76
C SER A 13 3.39 4.52 -15.67
N CYS A 14 4.29 4.95 -16.56
CA CYS A 14 5.00 4.05 -17.47
C CYS A 14 6.08 3.22 -16.77
N PHE A 15 6.77 3.80 -15.78
CA PHE A 15 7.78 3.08 -15.01
C PHE A 15 7.12 2.01 -14.11
N ASN A 16 5.95 2.29 -13.53
CA ASN A 16 5.20 1.26 -12.79
C ASN A 16 4.72 0.12 -13.69
N ILE A 17 4.40 0.37 -14.97
CA ILE A 17 4.13 -0.70 -15.95
C ILE A 17 5.35 -1.61 -16.09
N LEU A 18 6.56 -1.06 -16.20
CA LEU A 18 7.79 -1.85 -16.28
C LEU A 18 7.98 -2.75 -15.05
N HIS A 19 7.73 -2.24 -13.84
CA HIS A 19 7.76 -3.08 -12.64
C HIS A 19 6.65 -4.12 -12.61
N CYS A 20 5.44 -3.82 -13.08
CA CYS A 20 4.38 -4.82 -13.19
C CYS A 20 4.82 -5.97 -14.12
N LEU A 21 5.37 -5.65 -15.30
CA LEU A 21 5.90 -6.63 -16.23
C LEU A 21 7.06 -7.43 -15.61
N ALA A 22 7.99 -6.78 -14.92
CA ALA A 22 9.13 -7.42 -14.25
C ALA A 22 8.71 -8.36 -13.10
N ASN A 23 7.55 -8.13 -12.48
CA ASN A 23 6.94 -9.04 -11.50
C ASN A 23 6.08 -10.14 -12.15
N GLY A 24 6.13 -10.30 -13.47
CA GLY A 24 5.41 -11.34 -14.21
C GLY A 24 3.92 -11.06 -14.38
N HIS A 25 3.49 -9.80 -14.30
CA HIS A 25 2.13 -9.40 -14.64
C HIS A 25 1.97 -9.16 -16.15
N ASP A 26 0.77 -9.39 -16.67
CA ASP A 26 0.48 -9.28 -18.10
C ASP A 26 -0.37 -8.05 -18.39
N LEU A 27 0.15 -7.12 -19.20
CA LEU A 27 -0.58 -5.91 -19.61
C LEU A 27 -1.69 -6.26 -20.60
N VAL A 28 -2.95 -6.00 -20.22
CA VAL A 28 -4.14 -6.24 -21.05
C VAL A 28 -4.56 -5.00 -21.82
N CYS A 29 -4.68 -3.87 -21.14
CA CYS A 29 -5.12 -2.61 -21.72
C CYS A 29 -4.62 -1.41 -20.92
N LEU A 30 -4.79 -0.23 -21.49
CA LEU A 30 -4.54 1.06 -20.87
C LEU A 30 -5.86 1.71 -20.51
N ALA A 31 -5.88 2.50 -19.45
CA ALA A 31 -7.00 3.32 -19.04
C ALA A 31 -6.53 4.73 -18.68
N ASN A 32 -7.28 5.74 -19.10
CA ASN A 32 -6.97 7.14 -18.83
C ASN A 32 -8.23 7.94 -18.49
N LEU A 33 -8.14 8.81 -17.49
CA LEU A 33 -9.11 9.86 -17.26
C LEU A 33 -8.53 11.17 -17.79
N TYR A 34 -9.32 11.90 -18.58
CA TYR A 34 -8.88 13.14 -19.21
C TYR A 34 -9.78 14.32 -18.85
N PRO A 35 -9.22 15.54 -18.77
CA PRO A 35 -9.99 16.73 -18.42
C PRO A 35 -11.06 17.05 -19.50
N PRO A 36 -12.21 17.64 -19.14
CA PRO A 36 -13.15 18.17 -20.11
C PRO A 36 -12.50 19.22 -21.04
N PRO A 37 -12.98 19.34 -22.29
CA PRO A 37 -12.52 20.35 -23.25
C PRO A 37 -13.11 21.72 -22.92
N THR A 38 -12.86 22.23 -21.72
CA THR A 38 -13.04 23.64 -21.40
C THR A 38 -11.75 24.34 -21.82
N GLY A 39 -11.79 25.49 -22.50
CA GLY A 39 -10.59 26.16 -23.05
C GLY A 39 -9.50 26.58 -22.05
N GLU A 40 -9.65 26.22 -20.78
CA GLU A 40 -8.64 26.27 -19.73
C GLU A 40 -8.00 24.87 -19.63
N GLU A 41 -6.75 24.73 -20.07
CA GLU A 41 -5.99 23.46 -20.04
C GLU A 41 -5.55 23.04 -18.61
N GLU A 42 -5.97 23.78 -17.59
CA GLU A 42 -5.68 23.50 -16.18
C GLU A 42 -6.98 23.39 -15.38
N ILE A 43 -7.26 22.17 -14.93
CA ILE A 43 -8.27 21.91 -13.91
C ILE A 43 -7.51 21.59 -12.63
N ASP A 44 -7.99 22.08 -11.49
CA ASP A 44 -7.49 21.75 -10.15
C ASP A 44 -7.76 20.26 -9.80
N SER A 45 -7.13 19.33 -10.53
CA SER A 45 -7.18 17.89 -10.31
C SER A 45 -5.93 17.46 -9.55
N PHE A 46 -6.13 16.88 -8.37
CA PHE A 46 -5.05 16.30 -7.55
C PHE A 46 -4.65 14.89 -8.03
N MET A 47 -5.46 14.28 -8.90
CA MET A 47 -5.32 12.88 -9.32
C MET A 47 -4.63 12.71 -10.67
N TYR A 48 -4.96 13.56 -11.64
CA TYR A 48 -4.64 13.32 -13.05
C TYR A 48 -3.88 14.47 -13.68
N GLN A 49 -2.93 14.10 -14.53
CA GLN A 49 -2.15 15.00 -15.36
C GLN A 49 -3.05 15.70 -16.38
N THR A 50 -2.90 17.02 -16.52
CA THR A 50 -3.72 17.81 -17.45
C THR A 50 -2.97 18.18 -18.73
N VAL A 51 -1.64 18.19 -18.71
CA VAL A 51 -0.83 18.55 -19.89
C VAL A 51 -0.39 17.29 -20.65
N GLY A 52 -0.53 17.32 -21.98
CA GLY A 52 -0.02 16.28 -22.86
C GLY A 52 -0.89 15.03 -22.99
N TYR A 53 -2.10 15.00 -22.39
CA TYR A 53 -3.01 13.85 -22.47
C TYR A 53 -3.43 13.51 -23.91
N ASP A 54 -3.42 14.48 -24.83
CA ASP A 54 -3.72 14.28 -26.25
C ASP A 54 -2.78 13.28 -26.92
N ALA A 55 -1.53 13.18 -26.45
CA ALA A 55 -0.55 12.23 -26.98
C ALA A 55 -0.92 10.77 -26.67
N LEU A 56 -1.67 10.51 -25.60
CA LEU A 56 -1.98 9.15 -25.13
C LEU A 56 -2.82 8.37 -26.15
N ARG A 57 -3.59 9.04 -27.01
CA ARG A 57 -4.36 8.37 -28.07
C ARG A 57 -3.50 7.49 -28.98
N TYR A 58 -2.21 7.82 -29.08
CA TYR A 58 -1.24 7.08 -29.88
C TYR A 58 -0.59 5.91 -29.13
N TYR A 59 -0.67 5.86 -27.79
CA TYR A 59 -0.09 4.78 -26.99
C TYR A 59 -0.67 3.41 -27.38
N ALA A 60 -1.96 3.36 -27.72
CA ALA A 60 -2.59 2.13 -28.19
C ALA A 60 -1.91 1.57 -29.45
N LYS A 61 -1.49 2.46 -30.38
CA LYS A 61 -0.75 2.08 -31.58
C LYS A 61 0.68 1.66 -31.24
N CYS A 62 1.39 2.43 -30.41
CA CYS A 62 2.78 2.15 -30.03
C CYS A 62 2.94 0.83 -29.25
N ILE A 63 1.99 0.52 -28.37
CA ILE A 63 2.06 -0.65 -27.47
C ILE A 63 1.31 -1.86 -28.06
N GLY A 64 0.32 -1.62 -28.93
CA GLY A 64 -0.56 -2.65 -29.48
C GLY A 64 -1.52 -3.23 -28.44
N LYS A 65 -2.00 -2.39 -27.53
CA LYS A 65 -2.99 -2.70 -26.51
C LYS A 65 -4.10 -1.65 -26.54
N PRO A 66 -5.37 -2.00 -26.30
CA PRO A 66 -6.46 -1.03 -26.35
C PRO A 66 -6.30 0.02 -25.24
N LEU A 67 -6.69 1.27 -25.55
CA LEU A 67 -6.80 2.37 -24.59
C LEU A 67 -8.28 2.70 -24.37
N TYR A 68 -8.70 2.69 -23.11
CA TYR A 68 -10.01 3.15 -22.68
C TYR A 68 -9.86 4.52 -22.03
N SER A 69 -10.54 5.52 -22.59
CA SER A 69 -10.50 6.88 -22.06
C SER A 69 -11.89 7.30 -21.60
N GLN A 70 -11.97 8.00 -20.47
CA GLN A 70 -13.21 8.61 -19.99
C GLN A 70 -12.95 10.04 -19.54
N MET A 71 -13.87 10.94 -19.89
CA MET A 71 -13.81 12.33 -19.46
C MET A 71 -14.11 12.42 -17.96
N ILE A 72 -13.38 13.28 -17.26
CA ILE A 72 -13.66 13.64 -15.87
C ILE A 72 -14.91 14.54 -15.85
N THR A 73 -15.92 14.14 -15.09
CA THR A 73 -17.18 14.87 -14.90
C THR A 73 -17.41 15.29 -13.45
N GLY A 74 -16.83 14.54 -12.51
CA GLY A 74 -16.79 14.90 -11.10
C GLY A 74 -15.74 15.96 -10.77
N THR A 75 -15.77 16.44 -9.55
CA THR A 75 -14.76 17.35 -8.98
C THR A 75 -13.94 16.63 -7.91
N ALA A 76 -12.88 17.27 -7.40
CA ALA A 76 -12.20 16.83 -6.18
C ALA A 76 -13.08 17.13 -4.94
N ALA A 77 -14.27 16.52 -4.89
CA ALA A 77 -15.31 16.76 -3.90
C ALA A 77 -14.90 16.27 -2.51
N ASN A 78 -14.26 15.10 -2.45
CA ASN A 78 -13.64 14.59 -1.23
C ASN A 78 -12.14 14.88 -1.24
N LYS A 79 -11.68 15.79 -0.37
CA LYS A 79 -10.26 16.14 -0.22
C LYS A 79 -9.58 15.45 0.96
N LYS A 80 -10.26 14.53 1.65
CA LYS A 80 -9.67 13.78 2.77
C LYS A 80 -8.61 12.82 2.25
N LEU A 81 -7.63 12.51 3.10
CA LEU A 81 -6.60 11.50 2.82
C LEU A 81 -7.23 10.13 2.56
N GLU A 82 -8.18 9.75 3.41
CA GLU A 82 -8.95 8.52 3.28
C GLU A 82 -10.19 8.75 2.44
N TYR A 83 -10.37 7.89 1.42
CA TYR A 83 -11.49 8.01 0.51
C TYR A 83 -12.67 7.13 0.96
N ALA A 84 -13.83 7.78 1.08
CA ALA A 84 -15.13 7.13 1.12
C ALA A 84 -15.90 7.53 -0.13
N LYS A 85 -16.71 6.62 -0.68
CA LYS A 85 -17.57 6.89 -1.84
C LYS A 85 -18.30 8.22 -1.63
N THR A 86 -18.10 9.13 -2.58
CA THR A 86 -18.66 10.48 -2.53
C THR A 86 -19.30 10.78 -3.88
N ASP A 87 -20.56 11.20 -3.87
CA ASP A 87 -21.27 11.50 -5.11
C ASP A 87 -20.65 12.71 -5.82
N ASN A 88 -20.61 12.67 -7.16
CA ASN A 88 -19.99 13.69 -8.03
C ASN A 88 -18.48 13.90 -7.83
N ASP A 89 -17.78 12.93 -7.25
CA ASP A 89 -16.32 12.96 -7.11
C ASP A 89 -15.61 12.34 -8.34
N GLU A 90 -14.46 12.88 -8.72
CA GLU A 90 -13.62 12.38 -9.82
C GLU A 90 -13.23 10.89 -9.67
N THR A 91 -13.17 10.39 -8.44
CA THR A 91 -12.89 8.98 -8.15
C THR A 91 -14.02 8.07 -8.64
N GLU A 92 -15.27 8.56 -8.70
CA GLU A 92 -16.39 7.78 -9.24
C GLU A 92 -16.35 7.69 -10.76
N ASP A 93 -15.67 8.62 -11.44
CA ASP A 93 -15.40 8.48 -12.87
C ASP A 93 -14.35 7.41 -13.14
N LEU A 94 -13.35 7.26 -12.25
CA LEU A 94 -12.42 6.14 -12.30
C LEU A 94 -13.14 4.81 -12.09
N PHE A 95 -14.09 4.76 -11.15
CA PHE A 95 -14.93 3.57 -10.94
C PHE A 95 -15.72 3.20 -12.20
N LYS A 96 -16.34 4.17 -12.89
CA LYS A 96 -17.06 3.94 -14.15
C LYS A 96 -16.12 3.43 -15.26
N LEU A 97 -14.95 4.04 -15.40
CA LEU A 97 -13.96 3.66 -16.41
C LEU A 97 -13.48 2.22 -16.19
N LEU A 98 -13.09 1.87 -14.96
CA LEU A 98 -12.63 0.52 -14.64
C LEU A 98 -13.77 -0.51 -14.71
N SER A 99 -15.01 -0.13 -14.39
CA SER A 99 -16.18 -0.99 -14.62
C SER A 99 -16.36 -1.32 -16.11
N LEU A 100 -16.15 -0.35 -17.00
CA LEU A 100 -16.16 -0.58 -18.45
C LEU A 100 -15.03 -1.52 -18.87
N VAL A 101 -13.82 -1.33 -18.33
CA VAL A 101 -12.67 -2.21 -18.60
C VAL A 101 -12.98 -3.65 -18.21
N ILE A 102 -13.46 -3.90 -16.99
CA ILE A 102 -13.81 -5.26 -16.53
C ILE A 102 -14.90 -5.87 -17.41
N LYS A 103 -15.90 -5.09 -17.83
CA LYS A 103 -16.94 -5.58 -18.75
C LYS A 103 -16.37 -6.01 -20.10
N LYS A 104 -15.30 -5.37 -20.58
CA LYS A 104 -14.64 -5.68 -21.85
C LYS A 104 -13.55 -6.75 -21.72
N HIS A 105 -12.90 -6.83 -20.56
CA HIS A 105 -11.82 -7.75 -20.21
C HIS A 105 -12.10 -8.37 -18.83
N PRO A 106 -13.00 -9.37 -18.74
CA PRO A 106 -13.41 -9.96 -17.46
C PRO A 106 -12.30 -10.72 -16.73
N ASP A 107 -11.19 -10.98 -17.41
CA ASP A 107 -9.99 -11.65 -16.89
C ASP A 107 -8.96 -10.68 -16.29
N VAL A 108 -9.23 -9.37 -16.27
CA VAL A 108 -8.41 -8.39 -15.56
C VAL A 108 -8.59 -8.56 -14.05
N GLU A 109 -7.48 -8.68 -13.34
CA GLU A 109 -7.43 -8.94 -11.89
C GLU A 109 -6.81 -7.75 -11.12
N ALA A 110 -6.17 -6.82 -11.83
CA ALA A 110 -5.36 -5.79 -11.20
C ALA A 110 -5.31 -4.47 -11.98
N VAL A 111 -4.97 -3.39 -11.25
CA VAL A 111 -4.80 -2.02 -11.77
C VAL A 111 -3.40 -1.54 -11.43
N SER A 112 -2.61 -1.14 -12.43
CA SER A 112 -1.31 -0.49 -12.22
C SER A 112 -1.48 1.02 -12.02
N VAL A 113 -0.83 1.57 -10.99
CA VAL A 113 -0.82 3.01 -10.66
C VAL A 113 0.60 3.48 -10.32
N GLY A 114 1.01 4.61 -10.90
CA GLY A 114 2.36 5.19 -10.72
C GLY A 114 2.49 6.15 -9.53
N ALA A 115 1.82 5.91 -8.41
CA ALA A 115 1.94 6.78 -7.23
C ALA A 115 3.24 6.48 -6.46
N ILE A 116 4.04 7.50 -6.15
CA ILE A 116 5.29 7.36 -5.39
C ILE A 116 5.07 7.68 -3.90
N LEU A 117 4.68 8.90 -3.54
CA LEU A 117 4.42 9.25 -2.13
C LEU A 117 2.96 9.61 -1.84
N SER A 118 2.20 10.04 -2.86
CA SER A 118 0.83 10.51 -2.67
C SER A 118 -0.13 9.45 -2.10
N ASN A 119 -0.41 9.54 -0.79
CA ASN A 119 -1.46 8.77 -0.13
C ASN A 119 -2.84 9.09 -0.71
N TYR A 120 -3.07 10.35 -1.11
CA TYR A 120 -4.32 10.80 -1.71
C TYR A 120 -4.66 9.99 -2.97
N GLN A 121 -3.69 9.80 -3.87
CA GLN A 121 -3.88 9.02 -5.09
C GLN A 121 -4.04 7.53 -4.80
N ARG A 122 -3.19 6.98 -3.91
CA ARG A 122 -3.21 5.57 -3.53
C ARG A 122 -4.58 5.16 -2.97
N THR A 123 -5.11 5.87 -1.97
CA THR A 123 -6.35 5.46 -1.28
C THR A 123 -7.57 5.48 -2.20
N ARG A 124 -7.63 6.41 -3.17
CA ARG A 124 -8.70 6.48 -4.18
C ARG A 124 -8.67 5.30 -5.13
N VAL A 125 -7.49 4.98 -5.68
CA VAL A 125 -7.34 3.82 -6.57
C VAL A 125 -7.62 2.52 -5.82
N GLU A 126 -7.10 2.36 -4.60
CA GLU A 126 -7.39 1.19 -3.75
C GLU A 126 -8.89 1.06 -3.46
N ASN A 127 -9.59 2.17 -3.15
CA ASN A 127 -11.04 2.14 -2.92
C ASN A 127 -11.81 1.60 -4.13
N VAL A 128 -11.49 2.11 -5.33
CA VAL A 128 -12.12 1.65 -6.58
C VAL A 128 -11.78 0.18 -6.84
N CYS A 129 -10.52 -0.22 -6.68
CA CYS A 129 -10.08 -1.60 -6.85
C CYS A 129 -10.85 -2.55 -5.91
N ASN A 130 -10.94 -2.22 -4.63
CA ASN A 130 -11.67 -3.01 -3.64
C ASN A 130 -13.14 -3.19 -3.98
N ARG A 131 -13.81 -2.14 -4.47
CA ARG A 131 -15.23 -2.20 -4.87
C ARG A 131 -15.45 -3.05 -6.13
N LEU A 132 -14.44 -3.15 -6.98
CA LEU A 132 -14.47 -3.90 -8.23
C LEU A 132 -13.84 -5.29 -8.12
N GLY A 133 -13.31 -5.67 -6.95
CA GLY A 133 -12.61 -6.95 -6.75
C GLY A 133 -11.25 -7.03 -7.46
N LEU A 134 -10.62 -5.89 -7.73
CA LEU A 134 -9.28 -5.79 -8.34
C LEU A 134 -8.19 -5.58 -7.29
N THR A 135 -6.96 -5.93 -7.64
CA THR A 135 -5.76 -5.61 -6.85
C THR A 135 -5.07 -4.34 -7.37
N SER A 136 -4.74 -3.38 -6.51
CA SER A 136 -3.92 -2.23 -6.89
C SER A 136 -2.42 -2.61 -6.88
N LEU A 137 -1.70 -2.31 -7.96
CA LEU A 137 -0.26 -2.52 -8.14
C LEU A 137 0.47 -1.17 -8.12
N SER A 138 1.14 -0.87 -7.02
CA SER A 138 1.77 0.43 -6.73
C SER A 138 3.24 0.22 -6.35
N TYR A 139 4.03 -0.32 -7.29
CA TYR A 139 5.42 -0.73 -7.03
C TYR A 139 6.36 0.42 -6.69
N LEU A 140 6.03 1.64 -7.09
CA LEU A 140 6.83 2.83 -6.78
C LEU A 140 6.55 3.42 -5.39
N TRP A 141 5.49 2.95 -4.72
CA TRP A 141 5.00 3.59 -3.51
C TRP A 141 5.99 3.42 -2.34
N GLN A 142 6.30 4.54 -1.65
CA GLN A 142 7.27 4.63 -0.55
C GLN A 142 8.71 4.23 -0.90
N ARG A 143 9.09 4.29 -2.19
CA ARG A 143 10.49 4.17 -2.61
C ARG A 143 11.21 5.51 -2.57
N ASP A 144 12.53 5.46 -2.38
CA ASP A 144 13.39 6.63 -2.44
C ASP A 144 13.33 7.28 -3.83
N GLN A 145 13.14 8.60 -3.86
CA GLN A 145 12.90 9.33 -5.11
C GLN A 145 14.19 9.55 -5.90
N ALA A 146 15.34 9.66 -5.24
CA ALA A 146 16.62 9.81 -5.93
C ALA A 146 17.01 8.50 -6.61
N GLU A 147 16.88 7.36 -5.92
CA GLU A 147 17.05 6.02 -6.48
C GLU A 147 16.11 5.80 -7.67
N LEU A 148 14.81 6.05 -7.47
CA LEU A 148 13.80 5.90 -8.52
C LEU A 148 14.14 6.70 -9.78
N MET A 149 14.52 7.97 -9.64
CA MET A 149 14.86 8.80 -10.79
C MET A 149 16.12 8.29 -11.52
N GLN A 150 17.12 7.81 -10.78
CA GLN A 150 18.30 7.16 -11.39
C GLN A 150 17.93 5.88 -12.13
N GLU A 151 17.09 5.03 -11.54
CA GLU A 151 16.59 3.81 -12.17
C GLU A 151 15.79 4.13 -13.43
N MET A 152 14.87 5.11 -13.38
CA MET A 152 14.11 5.57 -14.54
C MET A 152 15.06 6.00 -15.67
N CYS A 153 16.11 6.76 -15.36
CA CYS A 153 17.13 7.19 -16.33
C CYS A 153 17.86 6.01 -17.00
N LYS A 154 17.97 4.86 -16.34
CA LYS A 154 18.64 3.64 -16.84
C LYS A 154 17.67 2.61 -17.41
N SER A 155 16.37 2.78 -17.19
CA SER A 155 15.33 1.79 -17.50
C SER A 155 14.93 1.69 -18.97
N GLY A 156 15.52 2.49 -19.86
CA GLY A 156 15.10 2.60 -21.26
C GLY A 156 13.83 3.42 -21.47
N LEU A 157 13.35 4.11 -20.43
CA LEU A 157 12.26 5.07 -20.53
C LEU A 157 12.78 6.36 -21.18
N ASP A 158 12.23 6.70 -22.35
CA ASP A 158 12.47 7.97 -23.03
C ASP A 158 11.33 8.93 -22.68
N ALA A 159 11.57 9.79 -21.69
CA ALA A 159 10.58 10.76 -21.23
C ALA A 159 11.18 12.16 -21.18
N ILE A 160 10.37 13.15 -21.52
CA ILE A 160 10.75 14.57 -21.52
C ILE A 160 9.92 15.39 -20.54
N LEU A 161 10.49 16.47 -20.01
CA LEU A 161 9.76 17.47 -19.23
C LEU A 161 8.79 18.24 -20.13
N ILE A 162 7.51 18.29 -19.76
CA ILE A 162 6.47 19.00 -20.52
C ILE A 162 5.74 20.08 -19.72
N LYS A 163 5.91 20.10 -18.39
CA LYS A 163 5.47 21.18 -17.50
C LYS A 163 6.53 21.36 -16.42
N VAL A 164 6.76 22.60 -16.01
CA VAL A 164 7.58 22.93 -14.85
C VAL A 164 6.89 24.03 -14.04
N ALA A 165 6.89 23.87 -12.71
CA ALA A 165 6.15 24.69 -11.77
C ALA A 165 6.87 24.77 -10.40
N ALA A 166 8.20 24.72 -10.40
CA ALA A 166 9.00 24.77 -9.18
C ALA A 166 10.16 25.77 -9.28
N ILE A 167 10.59 26.25 -8.12
CA ILE A 167 11.68 27.22 -8.01
C ILE A 167 12.93 26.74 -8.73
N GLY A 168 13.53 27.62 -9.53
CA GLY A 168 14.71 27.33 -10.33
C GLY A 168 14.43 26.59 -11.65
N LEU A 169 13.26 25.97 -11.82
CA LEU A 169 12.84 25.45 -13.11
C LEU A 169 12.26 26.57 -13.99
N LYS A 170 12.60 26.56 -15.29
CA LYS A 170 12.24 27.60 -16.26
C LYS A 170 11.91 26.96 -17.60
N ASP A 171 11.37 27.76 -18.52
CA ASP A 171 11.11 27.42 -19.92
C ASP A 171 12.24 26.64 -20.61
N LYS A 172 13.51 27.00 -20.38
CA LYS A 172 14.68 26.32 -20.96
C LYS A 172 14.82 24.85 -20.57
N HIS A 173 14.16 24.40 -19.50
CA HIS A 173 14.18 23.00 -19.06
C HIS A 173 13.08 22.16 -19.72
N LEU A 174 12.09 22.78 -20.37
CA LEU A 174 11.07 22.06 -21.12
C LEU A 174 11.70 21.30 -22.30
N GLY A 175 11.29 20.06 -22.49
CA GLY A 175 11.77 19.16 -23.53
C GLY A 175 13.09 18.46 -23.19
N LEU A 176 13.70 18.74 -22.04
CA LEU A 176 14.84 17.94 -21.56
C LEU A 176 14.39 16.52 -21.25
N THR A 177 15.22 15.54 -21.62
CA THR A 177 15.06 14.15 -21.19
C THR A 177 15.28 13.99 -19.68
N LEU A 178 14.80 12.91 -19.08
CA LEU A 178 15.06 12.63 -17.65
C LEU A 178 16.55 12.63 -17.33
N GLN A 179 17.38 12.05 -18.21
CA GLN A 179 18.83 11.96 -18.04
C GLN A 179 19.49 13.35 -18.04
N GLN A 180 18.99 14.27 -18.88
CA GLN A 180 19.46 15.65 -18.93
C GLN A 180 18.93 16.49 -17.75
N ALA A 181 17.70 16.22 -17.31
CA ALA A 181 17.06 16.94 -16.21
C ALA A 181 17.61 16.50 -14.83
N TYR A 182 18.01 15.23 -14.68
CA TYR A 182 18.37 14.66 -13.38
C TYR A 182 19.47 15.42 -12.61
N PRO A 183 20.60 15.84 -13.22
CA PRO A 183 21.60 16.63 -12.51
C PRO A 183 21.07 18.00 -12.04
N ILE A 184 20.18 18.62 -12.83
CA ILE A 184 19.56 19.90 -12.51
C ILE A 184 18.60 19.73 -11.32
N LEU A 185 17.75 18.71 -11.38
CA LEU A 185 16.79 18.39 -10.33
C LEU A 185 17.48 18.02 -9.02
N SER A 186 18.61 17.31 -9.07
CA SER A 186 19.41 16.96 -7.89
C SER A 186 20.06 18.20 -7.24
N ASP A 187 20.54 19.13 -8.05
CA ASP A 187 21.07 20.42 -7.57
C ASP A 187 19.97 21.29 -6.94
N LEU A 188 18.79 21.35 -7.57
CA LEU A 188 17.64 22.08 -7.04
C LEU A 188 17.07 21.45 -5.77
N ASN A 189 17.05 20.11 -5.68
CA ASN A 189 16.69 19.40 -4.46
C ASN A 189 17.61 19.80 -3.30
N SER A 190 18.92 19.79 -3.54
CA SER A 190 19.92 20.15 -2.53
C SER A 190 19.83 21.61 -2.08
N LYS A 191 19.44 22.53 -2.99
CA LYS A 191 19.38 23.97 -2.72
C LYS A 191 18.04 24.46 -2.16
N PHE A 192 16.94 23.88 -2.64
CA PHE A 192 15.60 24.42 -2.43
C PHE A 192 14.58 23.35 -2.00
N GLY A 193 14.96 22.08 -1.90
CA GLY A 193 14.06 21.00 -1.53
C GLY A 193 13.12 20.54 -2.64
N VAL A 194 13.36 20.95 -3.90
CA VAL A 194 12.61 20.48 -5.08
C VAL A 194 12.63 18.95 -5.13
N ASN A 195 11.48 18.31 -5.24
CA ASN A 195 11.37 16.87 -5.35
C ASN A 195 11.98 16.36 -6.68
N VAL A 196 12.94 15.44 -6.57
CA VAL A 196 13.66 14.90 -7.74
C VAL A 196 12.75 14.12 -8.71
N CYS A 197 11.67 13.54 -8.20
CA CYS A 197 10.65 12.88 -9.01
C CYS A 197 9.46 13.81 -9.35
N GLY A 198 9.47 15.07 -8.93
CA GLY A 198 8.41 16.03 -9.25
C GLY A 198 7.09 15.79 -8.51
N GLU A 199 7.12 15.08 -7.37
CA GLU A 199 5.96 14.95 -6.50
C GLU A 199 5.39 16.34 -6.13
N GLY A 200 4.07 16.42 -5.97
CA GLY A 200 3.41 17.71 -5.70
C GLY A 200 3.18 18.59 -6.93
N GLY A 201 3.52 18.12 -8.13
CA GLY A 201 3.25 18.82 -9.39
C GLY A 201 4.35 19.79 -9.81
N GLU A 202 5.54 19.68 -9.24
CA GLU A 202 6.69 20.52 -9.54
C GLU A 202 7.13 20.45 -11.01
N PHE A 203 6.94 19.29 -11.64
CA PHE A 203 7.06 19.12 -13.08
C PHE A 203 6.21 17.94 -13.56
N GLU A 204 5.83 17.97 -14.84
CA GLU A 204 5.17 16.83 -15.51
C GLU A 204 6.01 16.35 -16.69
N THR A 205 5.80 15.09 -17.07
CA THR A 205 6.56 14.44 -18.13
C THR A 205 5.65 13.82 -19.18
N LEU A 206 6.21 13.59 -20.36
CA LEU A 206 5.60 12.76 -21.40
C LEU A 206 6.61 11.70 -21.85
N VAL A 207 6.19 10.44 -21.80
CA VAL A 207 6.96 9.31 -22.30
C VAL A 207 6.75 9.18 -23.81
N LEU A 208 7.84 9.27 -24.56
CA LEU A 208 7.88 9.17 -26.02
C LEU A 208 8.15 7.74 -26.47
N ASP A 209 9.00 7.01 -25.75
CA ASP A 209 9.28 5.59 -25.98
C ASP A 209 9.54 4.87 -24.65
N ALA A 210 9.27 3.56 -24.63
CA ALA A 210 9.57 2.70 -23.50
C ALA A 210 9.82 1.26 -23.98
N PRO A 211 10.44 0.38 -23.17
CA PRO A 211 10.68 -0.99 -23.55
C PRO A 211 9.42 -1.79 -23.96
N PHE A 212 8.26 -1.45 -23.40
CA PHE A 212 6.98 -2.08 -23.74
C PHE A 212 6.26 -1.45 -24.95
N PHE A 213 6.80 -0.38 -25.54
CA PHE A 213 6.32 0.21 -26.79
C PHE A 213 6.81 -0.64 -27.96
N LYS A 214 6.11 -1.75 -28.21
CA LYS A 214 6.55 -2.78 -29.13
C LYS A 214 6.53 -2.38 -30.60
N TYR A 215 5.53 -1.60 -31.02
CA TYR A 215 5.22 -1.37 -32.45
C TYR A 215 5.62 0.02 -32.95
N GLY A 216 5.83 0.99 -32.06
CA GLY A 216 6.17 2.35 -32.46
C GLY A 216 6.54 3.23 -31.28
N ARG A 217 7.00 4.44 -31.57
CA ARG A 217 7.33 5.48 -30.59
C ARG A 217 6.68 6.80 -30.99
N LEU A 218 6.51 7.70 -30.04
CA LEU A 218 6.06 9.06 -30.34
C LEU A 218 7.21 9.91 -30.85
N VAL A 219 6.91 10.75 -31.84
CA VAL A 219 7.81 11.77 -32.36
C VAL A 219 7.14 13.13 -32.31
N ILE A 220 7.87 14.12 -31.79
CA ILE A 220 7.39 15.50 -31.70
C ILE A 220 7.56 16.16 -33.06
N LYS A 221 6.45 16.62 -33.66
CA LYS A 221 6.43 17.34 -34.94
C LYS A 221 6.53 18.84 -34.74
N GLU A 222 5.75 19.35 -33.79
CA GLU A 222 5.72 20.76 -33.42
C GLU A 222 5.65 20.88 -31.90
N LYS A 223 6.29 21.91 -31.36
CA LYS A 223 6.21 22.27 -29.95
C LYS A 223 6.11 23.78 -29.80
N GLU A 224 5.29 24.21 -28.86
CA GLU A 224 5.14 25.61 -28.45
C GLU A 224 5.29 25.70 -26.93
N VAL A 225 6.08 26.65 -26.46
CA VAL A 225 6.24 26.94 -25.03
C VAL A 225 5.18 27.95 -24.63
N VAL A 226 4.39 27.61 -23.62
CA VAL A 226 3.35 28.48 -23.08
C VAL A 226 3.65 28.79 -21.63
N ARG A 227 3.54 30.06 -21.26
CA ARG A 227 3.64 30.52 -19.88
C ARG A 227 2.22 30.65 -19.32
N HIS A 228 1.96 30.03 -18.18
CA HIS A 228 0.69 30.20 -17.50
C HIS A 228 0.57 31.61 -16.90
N THR A 229 -0.63 32.03 -16.51
CA THR A 229 -0.88 33.36 -15.93
C THR A 229 -0.18 33.57 -14.58
N SER A 230 0.21 32.47 -13.90
CA SER A 230 1.13 32.50 -12.77
C SER A 230 2.57 32.70 -13.25
N ASP A 231 3.31 33.62 -12.62
CA ASP A 231 4.63 34.06 -13.06
C ASP A 231 5.71 32.95 -13.12
N GLU A 232 5.45 31.74 -12.59
CA GLU A 232 6.44 30.67 -12.45
C GLU A 232 6.02 29.29 -13.00
N VAL A 233 5.01 29.23 -13.88
CA VAL A 233 4.58 27.96 -14.50
C VAL A 233 4.71 28.02 -16.02
N TRP A 234 5.39 27.02 -16.59
CA TRP A 234 5.56 26.85 -18.03
C TRP A 234 5.21 25.44 -18.47
N TYR A 235 4.64 25.29 -19.67
CA TYR A 235 4.33 23.99 -20.24
C TYR A 235 4.48 23.96 -21.77
N LEU A 236 4.52 22.75 -22.33
CA LEU A 236 4.61 22.51 -23.77
C LEU A 236 3.24 22.12 -24.35
N LYS A 237 2.82 22.86 -25.37
CA LYS A 237 1.82 22.36 -26.33
C LYS A 237 2.53 21.58 -27.41
N LEU A 238 2.17 20.31 -27.55
CA LEU A 238 2.87 19.36 -28.44
C LEU A 238 1.93 18.84 -29.53
N LYS A 239 2.40 18.85 -30.77
CA LYS A 239 1.85 17.99 -31.82
C LYS A 239 2.76 16.80 -32.01
N VAL A 240 2.23 15.62 -31.77
CA VAL A 240 2.97 14.36 -31.87
C VAL A 240 2.37 13.44 -32.94
N ASP A 241 3.22 12.58 -33.47
CA ASP A 241 2.88 11.52 -34.42
C ASP A 241 3.56 10.21 -34.00
N VAL A 242 3.24 9.10 -34.68
CA VAL A 242 3.82 7.78 -34.40
C VAL A 242 4.84 7.41 -35.47
N GLU A 243 6.05 7.13 -35.04
CA GLU A 243 7.07 6.44 -35.85
C GLU A 243 7.01 4.94 -35.56
N GLU A 244 6.76 4.13 -36.58
CA GLU A 244 6.67 2.68 -36.45
C GLU A 244 8.07 2.04 -36.31
N LYS A 245 8.19 1.04 -35.45
CA LYS A 245 9.45 0.29 -35.26
C LYS A 245 9.57 -0.79 -36.35
N VAL A 246 10.76 -0.91 -36.91
CA VAL A 246 11.06 -1.89 -37.98
C VAL A 246 11.34 -3.27 -37.37
N PRO A 247 10.80 -4.38 -37.92
CA PRO A 247 11.11 -5.73 -37.48
C PRO A 247 12.62 -6.09 -37.56
N PRO A 248 13.14 -6.97 -36.67
CA PRO A 248 12.41 -7.69 -35.62
C PRO A 248 12.03 -6.76 -34.46
N LEU A 249 10.76 -6.84 -34.05
CA LEU A 249 10.26 -6.02 -32.95
C LEU A 249 10.94 -6.44 -31.64
N PRO A 250 11.29 -5.49 -30.76
CA PRO A 250 11.89 -5.82 -29.47
C PRO A 250 10.95 -6.72 -28.67
N ASP A 251 11.51 -7.73 -28.00
CA ASP A 251 10.78 -8.47 -26.98
C ASP A 251 10.93 -7.72 -25.66
N PRO A 252 9.84 -7.12 -25.10
CA PRO A 252 9.94 -6.41 -23.84
C PRO A 252 10.51 -7.28 -22.71
N LYS A 253 10.34 -8.61 -22.78
CA LYS A 253 10.84 -9.53 -21.75
C LYS A 253 12.35 -9.54 -21.62
N THR A 254 13.10 -9.36 -22.72
CA THR A 254 14.56 -9.31 -22.66
C THR A 254 15.07 -8.08 -21.92
N TRP A 255 14.23 -7.05 -21.80
CA TRP A 255 14.57 -5.82 -21.09
C TRP A 255 14.29 -5.89 -19.58
N LEU A 256 13.37 -6.76 -19.15
CA LEU A 256 12.88 -6.77 -17.77
C LEU A 256 13.97 -7.07 -16.73
N GLN A 257 15.05 -7.74 -17.14
CA GLN A 257 16.20 -8.00 -16.27
C GLN A 257 16.97 -6.72 -15.86
N TYR A 258 16.78 -5.61 -16.59
CA TYR A 258 17.38 -4.31 -16.28
C TYR A 258 16.48 -3.44 -15.40
N ILE A 259 15.29 -3.92 -15.04
CA ILE A 259 14.41 -3.24 -14.10
C ILE A 259 14.83 -3.66 -12.70
N GLU A 260 15.58 -2.78 -12.05
CA GLU A 260 16.06 -2.96 -10.69
C GLU A 260 14.88 -3.11 -9.73
N GLN A 261 14.95 -4.09 -8.83
CA GLN A 261 13.96 -4.27 -7.76
C GLN A 261 14.70 -4.09 -6.43
N PRO A 262 14.12 -3.35 -5.48
CA PRO A 262 14.75 -3.18 -4.18
C PRO A 262 14.88 -4.54 -3.48
N PRO A 263 15.91 -4.71 -2.62
CA PRO A 263 16.08 -5.92 -1.84
C PRO A 263 14.89 -6.14 -0.89
N LEU A 264 14.66 -7.40 -0.48
CA LEU A 264 13.55 -7.74 0.40
C LEU A 264 13.74 -7.14 1.80
N LEU A 265 14.95 -7.25 2.32
CA LEU A 265 15.38 -6.58 3.55
C LEU A 265 16.13 -5.30 3.19
N ALA A 266 15.94 -4.27 4.00
CA ALA A 266 16.62 -2.99 3.94
C ALA A 266 17.38 -2.78 5.25
N ASP A 267 18.30 -1.83 5.29
CA ASP A 267 18.96 -1.47 6.54
C ASP A 267 17.94 -1.06 7.62
N PRO A 268 18.14 -1.44 8.89
CA PRO A 268 19.29 -2.18 9.43
C PRO A 268 19.19 -3.73 9.29
N PHE A 269 18.13 -4.26 8.68
CA PHE A 269 17.86 -5.70 8.63
C PHE A 269 18.61 -6.43 7.49
N LEU A 270 19.30 -5.72 6.61
CA LEU A 270 19.96 -6.29 5.43
C LEU A 270 20.98 -7.38 5.79
N GLU A 271 21.58 -7.34 6.98
CA GLU A 271 22.52 -8.36 7.45
C GLU A 271 21.90 -9.75 7.64
N PHE A 272 20.58 -9.84 7.80
CA PHE A 272 19.82 -11.10 7.86
C PHE A 272 19.49 -11.65 6.47
N ASP A 273 19.94 -10.99 5.41
CA ASP A 273 19.82 -11.45 4.02
C ASP A 273 21.03 -12.26 3.54
N LYS A 274 21.92 -12.67 4.46
CA LYS A 274 23.14 -13.42 4.14
C LYS A 274 22.82 -14.83 3.64
N GLY A 275 22.76 -14.96 2.31
CA GLY A 275 23.01 -16.21 1.58
C GLY A 275 21.93 -17.27 1.71
N SER A 276 21.46 -17.74 0.55
CA SER A 276 20.69 -18.97 0.39
C SER A 276 21.52 -20.19 0.84
N GLU A 277 21.60 -20.43 2.14
CA GLU A 277 21.80 -21.79 2.63
C GLU A 277 20.40 -22.33 2.95
N GLU A 278 19.99 -23.35 2.20
CA GLU A 278 18.92 -24.24 2.63
C GLU A 278 19.29 -24.74 4.03
N VAL A 279 18.68 -24.16 5.05
CA VAL A 279 18.84 -24.64 6.42
C VAL A 279 18.15 -26.00 6.49
N GLN A 280 18.97 -27.05 6.50
CA GLN A 280 18.57 -28.37 6.95
C GLN A 280 17.91 -28.24 8.32
N CYS A 281 16.73 -28.84 8.48
CA CYS A 281 16.04 -28.93 9.75
C CYS A 281 17.01 -29.42 10.83
N ALA A 282 17.40 -28.53 11.74
CA ALA A 282 18.10 -28.92 12.95
C ALA A 282 17.17 -29.81 13.79
N GLU A 283 17.77 -30.86 14.33
CA GLU A 283 17.11 -31.97 15.00
C GLU A 283 16.23 -31.53 16.17
N SER A 284 15.01 -32.06 16.16
CA SER A 284 14.08 -32.27 17.29
C SER A 284 14.44 -31.57 18.60
N VAL A 285 13.92 -30.35 18.77
CA VAL A 285 13.71 -29.78 20.11
C VAL A 285 12.40 -30.34 20.64
N THR A 286 12.44 -30.83 21.87
CA THR A 286 11.33 -31.38 22.64
C THR A 286 10.04 -30.58 22.42
N THR A 287 9.10 -31.18 21.68
CA THR A 287 7.71 -30.71 21.60
C THR A 287 7.15 -30.63 23.01
N ILE A 288 6.98 -29.40 23.50
CA ILE A 288 6.13 -29.14 24.67
C ILE A 288 4.74 -29.67 24.30
N PRO A 289 4.05 -30.43 25.16
CA PRO A 289 2.79 -31.08 24.81
C PRO A 289 1.77 -30.08 24.25
N LYS A 290 1.39 -30.27 22.98
CA LYS A 290 0.29 -29.58 22.30
C LYS A 290 -1.05 -30.03 22.87
N THR A 291 -1.41 -29.60 24.07
CA THR A 291 -2.80 -29.54 24.57
C THR A 291 -2.77 -29.07 26.03
N TYR A 292 -2.61 -27.77 26.23
CA TYR A 292 -3.07 -27.16 27.47
C TYR A 292 -4.39 -26.46 27.16
N LYS A 293 -5.53 -27.15 27.27
CA LYS A 293 -6.82 -26.45 27.35
C LYS A 293 -6.78 -25.58 28.60
N SER A 294 -7.07 -24.28 28.45
CA SER A 294 -7.08 -23.36 29.58
C SER A 294 -7.98 -23.90 30.71
N LYS A 295 -7.43 -23.98 31.93
CA LYS A 295 -8.22 -24.26 33.15
C LYS A 295 -8.95 -23.02 33.68
N ALA A 296 -8.85 -21.88 32.99
CA ALA A 296 -9.46 -20.63 33.42
C ALA A 296 -10.99 -20.72 33.41
N CYS A 297 -11.62 -20.10 34.41
CA CYS A 297 -13.06 -19.90 34.43
C CYS A 297 -13.50 -18.97 33.28
N MET A 298 -14.80 -18.98 32.94
CA MET A 298 -15.35 -18.03 31.97
C MET A 298 -14.90 -16.61 32.32
N TRP A 299 -14.32 -15.92 31.35
CA TRP A 299 -13.86 -14.56 31.53
C TRP A 299 -15.06 -13.61 31.51
N THR A 300 -15.12 -12.71 32.48
CA THR A 300 -16.16 -11.70 32.52
C THR A 300 -15.77 -10.53 31.64
N ALA A 301 -16.66 -10.19 30.70
CA ALA A 301 -16.58 -8.96 29.93
C ALA A 301 -16.46 -7.77 30.88
N ASN A 302 -15.53 -6.86 30.63
CA ASN A 302 -15.39 -5.66 31.42
C ASN A 302 -15.11 -4.45 30.53
N CYS A 303 -15.55 -3.28 30.98
CA CYS A 303 -15.35 -2.02 30.32
C CYS A 303 -14.81 -1.02 31.35
N LYS A 304 -13.66 -0.42 31.07
CA LYS A 304 -13.00 0.54 31.96
C LYS A 304 -12.51 1.75 31.19
N LEU A 305 -12.81 2.93 31.71
CA LEU A 305 -12.17 4.17 31.30
C LEU A 305 -10.83 4.31 32.05
N VAL A 306 -9.73 4.38 31.31
CA VAL A 306 -8.38 4.62 31.85
C VAL A 306 -7.79 5.78 31.07
N ALA A 307 -7.40 6.84 31.79
CA ALA A 307 -7.07 8.13 31.19
C ALA A 307 -8.19 8.60 30.25
N SER A 308 -7.91 8.85 28.98
CA SER A 308 -8.92 9.27 28.00
C SER A 308 -9.47 8.11 27.14
N LYS A 309 -9.12 6.86 27.44
CA LYS A 309 -9.47 5.69 26.61
C LYS A 309 -10.35 4.69 27.32
N ILE A 310 -11.22 4.06 26.54
CA ILE A 310 -12.06 2.97 27.00
C ILE A 310 -11.41 1.65 26.58
N TYR A 311 -11.20 0.78 27.55
CA TYR A 311 -10.71 -0.58 27.40
C TYR A 311 -11.89 -1.52 27.61
N ILE A 312 -12.19 -2.32 26.59
CA ILE A 312 -13.23 -3.34 26.65
C ILE A 312 -12.55 -4.69 26.51
N ASP A 313 -12.62 -5.50 27.54
CA ASP A 313 -11.88 -6.76 27.62
C ASP A 313 -12.79 -7.96 27.76
N ASN A 314 -12.32 -9.09 27.23
CA ASN A 314 -12.90 -10.42 27.41
C ASN A 314 -14.33 -10.60 26.86
N LEU A 315 -14.66 -9.95 25.73
CA LEU A 315 -15.93 -10.22 25.05
C LEU A 315 -15.91 -11.62 24.46
N SER A 316 -16.90 -12.43 24.82
CA SER A 316 -17.05 -13.81 24.36
C SER A 316 -18.53 -14.19 24.29
N SER A 317 -18.84 -15.33 23.66
CA SER A 317 -20.18 -15.90 23.61
C SER A 317 -20.10 -17.42 23.78
N THR A 318 -21.18 -18.03 24.26
CA THR A 318 -21.34 -19.47 24.45
C THR A 318 -22.22 -20.11 23.37
N ALA A 319 -22.55 -19.37 22.30
CA ALA A 319 -23.33 -19.90 21.18
C ALA A 319 -22.64 -21.10 20.49
N GLU A 320 -23.42 -21.97 19.87
CA GLU A 320 -22.92 -23.26 19.36
C GLU A 320 -21.98 -23.15 18.15
N THR A 321 -22.04 -22.04 17.40
CA THR A 321 -21.28 -21.85 16.16
C THR A 321 -20.36 -20.64 16.24
N VAL A 322 -19.24 -20.71 15.53
CA VAL A 322 -18.26 -19.60 15.42
C VAL A 322 -18.93 -18.34 14.89
N SER A 323 -19.68 -18.46 13.77
CA SER A 323 -20.48 -17.37 13.20
C SER A 323 -21.35 -16.66 14.23
N GLN A 324 -22.13 -17.43 15.02
CA GLN A 324 -23.04 -16.83 16.00
C GLN A 324 -22.26 -16.18 17.15
N GLN A 325 -21.20 -16.82 17.65
CA GLN A 325 -20.39 -16.23 18.71
C GLN A 325 -19.78 -14.90 18.29
N ILE A 326 -19.27 -14.79 17.05
CA ILE A 326 -18.74 -13.53 16.55
C ILE A 326 -19.85 -12.46 16.48
N ARG A 327 -21.06 -12.80 15.99
CA ARG A 327 -22.18 -11.85 15.97
C ARG A 327 -22.55 -11.37 17.37
N ASP A 328 -22.71 -12.28 18.32
CA ASP A 328 -23.02 -11.97 19.71
C ASP A 328 -21.93 -11.08 20.35
N ILE A 329 -20.65 -11.36 20.07
CA ILE A 329 -19.52 -10.55 20.54
C ILE A 329 -19.61 -9.12 20.01
N PHE A 330 -19.95 -8.96 18.72
CA PHE A 330 -20.10 -7.63 18.11
C PHE A 330 -21.38 -6.91 18.53
N GLU A 331 -22.45 -7.63 18.88
CA GLU A 331 -23.65 -7.06 19.49
C GLU A 331 -23.33 -6.50 20.88
N GLN A 332 -22.69 -7.31 21.75
CA GLN A 332 -22.19 -6.85 23.05
C GLN A 332 -21.27 -5.62 22.91
N PHE A 333 -20.34 -5.66 21.94
CA PHE A 333 -19.44 -4.55 21.68
C PHE A 333 -20.19 -3.29 21.25
N SER A 334 -21.23 -3.43 20.42
CA SER A 334 -22.07 -2.31 19.99
C SER A 334 -22.82 -1.68 21.16
N GLU A 335 -23.30 -2.49 22.10
CA GLU A 335 -23.93 -2.01 23.34
C GLU A 335 -22.95 -1.21 24.20
N PHE A 336 -21.72 -1.70 24.39
CA PHE A 336 -20.68 -0.97 25.11
C PHE A 336 -20.34 0.37 24.46
N LEU A 337 -20.16 0.38 23.13
CA LEU A 337 -19.91 1.61 22.38
C LEU A 337 -21.06 2.60 22.55
N ALA A 338 -22.31 2.15 22.40
CA ALA A 338 -23.50 2.99 22.54
C ALA A 338 -23.62 3.57 23.96
N SER A 339 -23.36 2.76 25.00
CA SER A 339 -23.38 3.21 26.41
C SER A 339 -22.36 4.30 26.71
N SER A 340 -21.29 4.39 25.91
CA SER A 340 -20.21 5.38 26.04
C SER A 340 -20.28 6.47 24.97
N HIS A 341 -21.43 6.61 24.27
CA HIS A 341 -21.62 7.56 23.16
C HIS A 341 -20.58 7.43 22.02
N CYS A 342 -20.00 6.23 21.87
CA CYS A 342 -19.01 5.90 20.85
C CYS A 342 -19.62 5.11 19.70
N THR A 343 -18.89 5.02 18.60
CA THR A 343 -19.23 4.21 17.42
C THR A 343 -18.04 3.35 17.00
N PHE A 344 -18.21 2.46 16.02
CA PHE A 344 -17.10 1.70 15.44
C PHE A 344 -15.97 2.58 14.84
N ALA A 345 -16.26 3.85 14.52
CA ALA A 345 -15.25 4.80 14.07
C ALA A 345 -14.25 5.18 15.19
N ASN A 346 -14.64 5.05 16.45
CA ASN A 346 -13.82 5.36 17.64
C ASN A 346 -12.81 4.25 17.99
N VAL A 347 -12.93 3.07 17.40
CA VAL A 347 -12.11 1.91 17.78
C VAL A 347 -10.70 2.08 17.23
N GLN A 348 -9.71 2.09 18.13
CA GLN A 348 -8.29 2.20 17.81
C GLN A 348 -7.69 0.84 17.47
N SER A 349 -7.87 -0.15 18.35
CA SER A 349 -7.34 -1.50 18.15
C SER A 349 -8.29 -2.59 18.65
N VAL A 350 -8.14 -3.78 18.06
CA VAL A 350 -8.86 -5.01 18.44
C VAL A 350 -7.85 -6.15 18.57
N ASP A 351 -7.87 -6.83 19.69
CA ASP A 351 -7.15 -8.08 19.93
C ASP A 351 -8.15 -9.23 19.83
N LEU A 352 -7.96 -10.12 18.87
CA LEU A 352 -8.89 -11.21 18.56
C LEU A 352 -8.19 -12.56 18.71
N PHE A 353 -8.56 -13.33 19.72
CA PHE A 353 -8.08 -14.69 19.91
C PHE A 353 -9.12 -15.66 19.39
N VAL A 354 -8.70 -16.61 18.57
CA VAL A 354 -9.58 -17.64 17.99
C VAL A 354 -9.14 -19.03 18.44
N SER A 355 -10.08 -19.96 18.56
CA SER A 355 -9.77 -21.36 18.88
C SER A 355 -9.24 -22.16 17.67
N ASN A 356 -9.56 -21.73 16.45
CA ASN A 356 -9.12 -22.36 15.21
C ASN A 356 -8.93 -21.30 14.11
N MET A 357 -7.72 -21.22 13.54
CA MET A 357 -7.36 -20.29 12.48
C MET A 357 -8.01 -20.63 11.12
N ASP A 358 -8.52 -21.84 10.92
CA ASP A 358 -9.26 -22.21 9.70
C ASP A 358 -10.53 -21.36 9.53
N ASN A 359 -11.09 -20.84 10.64
CA ASN A 359 -12.27 -19.98 10.63
C ASN A 359 -11.96 -18.52 10.24
N PHE A 360 -10.69 -18.17 9.98
CA PHE A 360 -10.26 -16.79 9.73
C PHE A 360 -11.03 -16.09 8.61
N SER A 361 -11.34 -16.82 7.51
CA SER A 361 -12.10 -16.25 6.39
C SER A 361 -13.55 -15.93 6.77
N GLU A 362 -14.21 -16.83 7.48
CA GLU A 362 -15.59 -16.65 7.95
C GLU A 362 -15.68 -15.46 8.93
N ILE A 363 -14.78 -15.42 9.91
CA ILE A 363 -14.68 -14.35 10.90
C ILE A 363 -14.46 -13.00 10.22
N ASN A 364 -13.54 -12.92 9.25
CA ASN A 364 -13.29 -11.68 8.49
C ASN A 364 -14.51 -11.22 7.70
N GLY A 365 -15.31 -12.16 7.18
CA GLY A 365 -16.57 -11.86 6.48
C GLY A 365 -17.56 -11.13 7.40
N ILE A 366 -17.74 -11.60 8.62
CA ILE A 366 -18.59 -10.97 9.64
C ILE A 366 -17.97 -9.66 10.13
N TYR A 367 -16.69 -9.65 10.45
CA TYR A 367 -15.96 -8.45 10.91
C TYR A 367 -16.12 -7.26 9.95
N LYS A 368 -16.05 -7.52 8.64
CA LYS A 368 -16.18 -6.49 7.59
C LYS A 368 -17.58 -5.84 7.55
N SER A 369 -18.64 -6.50 8.04
CA SER A 369 -19.98 -5.89 8.09
C SER A 369 -20.12 -4.83 9.19
N TYR A 370 -19.25 -4.85 10.21
CA TYR A 370 -19.26 -3.86 11.29
C TYR A 370 -18.33 -2.68 11.00
N PHE A 371 -17.13 -2.94 10.45
CA PHE A 371 -16.18 -1.89 10.09
C PHE A 371 -16.28 -1.48 8.61
N THR A 372 -17.36 -0.77 8.27
CA THR A 372 -17.67 -0.40 6.88
C THR A 372 -17.05 0.93 6.42
N LYS A 373 -16.45 1.69 7.32
CA LYS A 373 -15.81 2.99 7.02
C LYS A 373 -14.32 2.78 6.73
N PRO A 374 -13.66 3.70 5.98
CA PRO A 374 -12.21 3.70 5.84
C PRO A 374 -11.51 3.68 7.19
N LEU A 375 -10.27 3.17 7.22
CA LEU A 375 -9.48 2.95 8.44
C LEU A 375 -10.20 2.05 9.49
N PRO A 376 -10.42 0.76 9.19
CA PRO A 376 -10.77 -0.22 10.23
C PRO A 376 -9.69 -0.21 11.33
N PRO A 377 -9.98 -0.63 12.57
CA PRO A 377 -9.02 -0.57 13.67
C PRO A 377 -7.75 -1.38 13.36
N ALA A 378 -6.67 -1.08 14.08
CA ALA A 378 -5.52 -1.97 14.13
C ALA A 378 -5.95 -3.31 14.74
N ARG A 379 -5.33 -4.42 14.35
CA ARG A 379 -5.75 -5.75 14.75
C ARG A 379 -4.59 -6.70 14.96
N CYS A 380 -4.65 -7.41 16.08
CA CYS A 380 -3.94 -8.67 16.29
C CYS A 380 -4.94 -9.82 16.21
N CYS A 381 -4.67 -10.85 15.43
CA CYS A 381 -5.51 -12.05 15.36
C CYS A 381 -4.64 -13.31 15.38
N VAL A 382 -4.77 -14.11 16.43
CA VAL A 382 -3.95 -15.32 16.65
C VAL A 382 -4.79 -16.47 17.17
N GLN A 383 -4.39 -17.71 16.90
CA GLN A 383 -5.01 -18.87 17.50
C GLN A 383 -4.44 -19.09 18.90
N SER A 384 -5.33 -19.27 19.88
CA SER A 384 -4.95 -19.51 21.27
C SER A 384 -5.85 -20.56 21.90
N SER A 385 -5.38 -21.15 23.00
CA SER A 385 -6.14 -22.11 23.78
C SER A 385 -7.24 -21.41 24.59
N LEU A 386 -8.45 -21.43 24.06
CA LEU A 386 -9.64 -20.87 24.68
C LEU A 386 -10.40 -21.92 25.52
N PRO A 387 -11.22 -21.50 26.50
CA PRO A 387 -12.11 -22.39 27.25
C PRO A 387 -13.02 -23.20 26.33
N GLU A 388 -13.44 -24.37 26.80
CA GLU A 388 -14.32 -25.24 26.04
C GLU A 388 -15.65 -24.56 25.70
N GLY A 389 -16.08 -24.70 24.45
CA GLY A 389 -17.27 -24.03 23.93
C GLY A 389 -17.07 -22.55 23.59
N ILE A 390 -15.89 -21.97 23.79
CA ILE A 390 -15.56 -20.60 23.37
C ILE A 390 -14.67 -20.66 22.13
N TYR A 391 -15.15 -20.10 21.02
CA TYR A 391 -14.43 -20.11 19.75
C TYR A 391 -13.69 -18.82 19.45
N ALA A 392 -14.11 -17.71 20.06
CA ALA A 392 -13.48 -16.42 19.90
C ALA A 392 -13.54 -15.60 21.19
N LEU A 393 -12.49 -14.82 21.44
CA LEU A 393 -12.38 -13.84 22.51
C LEU A 393 -11.89 -12.52 21.90
N MET A 394 -12.56 -11.42 22.23
CA MET A 394 -12.22 -10.10 21.72
C MET A 394 -11.97 -9.11 22.85
N SER A 395 -10.87 -8.37 22.74
CA SER A 395 -10.62 -7.13 23.48
C SER A 395 -10.50 -5.97 22.50
N ALA A 396 -10.85 -4.76 22.92
CA ALA A 396 -10.81 -3.57 22.10
C ALA A 396 -10.43 -2.33 22.90
N LYS A 397 -9.77 -1.40 22.21
CA LYS A 397 -9.38 -0.09 22.74
C LYS A 397 -10.07 1.00 21.92
N VAL A 398 -10.73 1.92 22.61
CA VAL A 398 -11.61 2.94 22.00
C VAL A 398 -11.18 4.33 22.45
N ILE A 399 -11.14 5.26 21.50
CA ILE A 399 -10.87 6.69 21.72
C ILE A 399 -12.22 7.41 21.67
N PRO A 400 -12.82 7.78 22.82
CA PRO A 400 -14.14 8.42 22.85
C PRO A 400 -14.16 9.75 22.11
N ASP A 401 -13.19 10.62 22.39
CA ASP A 401 -13.12 11.97 21.84
C ASP A 401 -12.23 12.03 20.58
N ILE A 402 -12.65 11.31 19.53
CA ILE A 402 -11.90 11.28 18.25
C ILE A 402 -12.39 12.38 17.29
N ALA A 403 -11.58 13.44 17.13
CA ALA A 403 -11.89 14.49 16.14
C ALA A 403 -11.75 13.97 14.70
N GLN A 404 -10.67 13.22 14.44
CA GLN A 404 -10.41 12.58 13.16
C GLN A 404 -9.66 11.27 13.40
N LYS A 405 -10.15 10.18 12.80
CA LYS A 405 -9.42 8.91 12.78
C LYS A 405 -8.27 9.01 11.79
N LEU A 406 -7.06 8.79 12.28
CA LEU A 406 -5.84 8.83 11.50
C LEU A 406 -5.11 7.50 11.66
N GLY A 407 -4.50 7.03 10.59
CA GLY A 407 -3.88 5.71 10.55
C GLY A 407 -3.26 5.44 9.19
N LEU A 408 -2.81 4.20 9.03
CA LEU A 408 -2.25 3.69 7.79
C LEU A 408 -2.97 2.41 7.41
N HIS A 409 -3.53 2.37 6.21
CA HIS A 409 -4.20 1.19 5.66
C HIS A 409 -3.71 0.96 4.22
N VAL A 410 -2.79 0.02 4.06
CA VAL A 410 -2.18 -0.34 2.77
C VAL A 410 -2.88 -1.54 2.17
N GLN A 411 -3.46 -1.35 0.99
CA GLN A 411 -4.23 -2.40 0.30
C GLN A 411 -3.65 -2.71 -1.10
N SER A 412 -2.67 -1.93 -1.55
CA SER A 412 -1.91 -2.15 -2.78
C SER A 412 -0.75 -3.11 -2.55
N ARG A 413 -0.31 -3.77 -3.63
CA ARG A 413 0.97 -4.48 -3.68
C ARG A 413 2.07 -3.50 -4.08
N SER A 414 3.14 -3.46 -3.31
CA SER A 414 4.33 -2.64 -3.55
C SER A 414 5.58 -3.41 -3.08
N TYR A 415 6.76 -2.78 -3.12
CA TYR A 415 7.95 -3.34 -2.46
C TYR A 415 8.07 -2.96 -0.97
N TRP A 416 7.28 -2.00 -0.51
CA TRP A 416 7.47 -1.37 0.81
C TRP A 416 6.80 -2.13 1.95
N ALA A 417 5.49 -2.40 1.91
CA ALA A 417 4.82 -3.16 2.98
C ALA A 417 3.78 -4.10 2.42
N PRO A 418 3.50 -5.23 3.11
CA PRO A 418 2.45 -6.13 2.71
C PRO A 418 1.08 -5.45 2.85
N SER A 419 0.20 -5.72 1.90
CA SER A 419 -1.20 -5.35 2.01
C SER A 419 -1.85 -6.08 3.19
N ASN A 420 -2.88 -5.50 3.81
CA ASN A 420 -3.61 -6.22 4.86
C ASN A 420 -4.29 -7.49 4.29
N ILE A 421 -4.18 -8.60 5.02
CA ILE A 421 -4.84 -9.87 4.65
C ILE A 421 -6.26 -9.99 5.22
N GLY A 422 -6.80 -8.90 5.75
CA GLY A 422 -8.12 -8.82 6.36
C GLY A 422 -8.55 -7.37 6.59
N PRO A 423 -9.76 -7.16 7.14
CA PRO A 423 -10.35 -5.83 7.32
C PRO A 423 -9.78 -5.10 8.55
N TYR A 424 -8.51 -4.71 8.51
CA TYR A 424 -7.80 -3.99 9.58
C TYR A 424 -6.76 -3.04 9.00
N SER A 425 -6.40 -1.98 9.72
CA SER A 425 -5.35 -1.03 9.30
C SER A 425 -3.98 -1.47 9.85
N GLN A 426 -2.86 -1.13 9.21
CA GLN A 426 -1.53 -1.35 9.78
C GLN A 426 -1.37 -0.63 11.12
N THR A 427 -1.92 0.57 11.25
CA THR A 427 -1.91 1.33 12.49
C THR A 427 -3.10 2.27 12.61
N ILE A 428 -3.52 2.56 13.85
CA ILE A 428 -4.39 3.69 14.18
C ILE A 428 -3.72 4.57 15.24
N MET A 429 -3.58 5.84 14.91
CA MET A 429 -2.91 6.85 15.71
C MET A 429 -3.91 7.63 16.57
N ASP A 430 -3.47 8.00 17.76
CA ASP A 430 -4.15 8.88 18.69
C ASP A 430 -3.24 10.05 19.03
N TYR A 431 -3.50 11.19 18.41
CA TYR A 431 -2.74 12.42 18.62
C TYR A 431 -3.02 13.08 19.97
N SER A 432 -4.16 12.78 20.60
CA SER A 432 -4.52 13.40 21.88
C SER A 432 -3.60 12.90 23.01
N GLU A 433 -3.27 11.61 22.99
CA GLU A 433 -2.34 10.99 23.93
C GLU A 433 -0.93 10.76 23.34
N GLY A 434 -0.73 11.02 22.04
CA GLY A 434 0.54 10.75 21.36
C GLY A 434 0.89 9.27 21.35
N THR A 435 -0.09 8.39 21.10
CA THR A 435 0.11 6.94 21.03
C THR A 435 -0.44 6.34 19.74
N ALA A 436 0.15 5.24 19.27
CA ALA A 436 -0.35 4.48 18.12
C ALA A 436 -0.42 2.99 18.46
N TYR A 437 -1.39 2.28 17.88
CA TYR A 437 -1.46 0.82 17.97
C TYR A 437 -1.24 0.24 16.59
N LEU A 438 -0.23 -0.62 16.49
CA LEU A 438 0.16 -1.30 15.25
C LEU A 438 -0.43 -2.71 15.23
N SER A 439 -0.85 -3.14 14.05
CA SER A 439 -1.34 -4.50 13.81
C SER A 439 -0.21 -5.51 13.79
N GLY A 440 -0.56 -6.78 14.03
CA GLY A 440 0.39 -7.88 13.88
C GLY A 440 0.99 -7.91 12.48
N GLN A 441 2.31 -8.05 12.42
CA GLN A 441 3.09 -8.16 11.19
C GLN A 441 3.59 -9.59 11.03
N ILE A 442 3.37 -10.18 9.85
CA ILE A 442 3.88 -11.50 9.49
C ILE A 442 4.82 -11.36 8.28
N PRO A 443 5.74 -12.30 8.03
CA PRO A 443 6.82 -12.13 7.05
C PRO A 443 6.37 -12.41 5.61
N LEU A 444 5.34 -11.70 5.17
CA LEU A 444 4.88 -11.69 3.79
C LEU A 444 5.87 -10.90 2.92
N ILE A 445 6.13 -11.42 1.73
CA ILE A 445 6.84 -10.68 0.69
C ILE A 445 5.89 -9.62 0.11
N PRO A 446 6.14 -8.30 0.30
CA PRO A 446 5.20 -7.25 -0.07
C PRO A 446 4.71 -7.30 -1.52
N LYS A 447 5.64 -7.57 -2.47
CA LYS A 447 5.35 -7.52 -3.91
C LYS A 447 4.39 -8.59 -4.41
N CYS A 448 4.28 -9.72 -3.72
CA CYS A 448 3.49 -10.87 -4.16
C CYS A 448 2.54 -11.43 -3.10
N MET A 449 2.62 -10.97 -1.85
CA MET A 449 1.82 -11.46 -0.71
C MET A 449 2.05 -12.95 -0.40
N ALA A 450 3.17 -13.51 -0.84
CA ALA A 450 3.56 -14.87 -0.54
C ALA A 450 4.27 -14.93 0.82
N LEU A 451 3.99 -16.00 1.57
CA LEU A 451 4.81 -16.42 2.70
C LEU A 451 5.83 -17.41 2.13
N CYS A 452 7.12 -17.12 2.26
CA CYS A 452 8.18 -18.03 1.80
C CYS A 452 8.86 -18.68 2.98
N SER A 453 9.34 -19.92 2.78
CA SER A 453 10.14 -20.66 3.76
C SER A 453 11.58 -20.15 3.76
N TYR A 454 11.79 -18.98 4.36
CA TYR A 454 13.14 -18.50 4.66
C TYR A 454 13.64 -19.13 5.97
N PRO A 455 14.97 -19.06 6.21
CA PRO A 455 15.52 -19.23 7.55
C PRO A 455 14.77 -18.37 8.59
N GLN A 456 14.79 -18.82 9.85
CA GLN A 456 14.00 -18.22 10.93
C GLN A 456 14.37 -16.74 11.15
N ASP A 457 15.66 -16.43 11.09
CA ASP A 457 16.19 -15.08 11.26
C ASP A 457 15.69 -14.12 10.19
N LYS A 458 15.78 -14.50 8.91
CA LYS A 458 15.26 -13.70 7.80
C LYS A 458 13.75 -13.51 7.88
N SER A 459 13.01 -14.53 8.33
CA SER A 459 11.56 -14.42 8.54
C SER A 459 11.23 -13.44 9.67
N ALA A 460 11.83 -13.59 10.84
CA ALA A 460 11.59 -12.70 11.96
C ALA A 460 12.05 -11.26 11.67
N ALA A 461 13.17 -11.08 10.97
CA ALA A 461 13.67 -9.79 10.53
C ALA A 461 12.69 -9.11 9.55
N LEU A 462 12.11 -9.87 8.60
CA LEU A 462 11.13 -9.32 7.67
C LEU A 462 9.84 -8.87 8.37
N ALA A 463 9.35 -9.66 9.33
CA ALA A 463 8.17 -9.28 10.11
C ALA A 463 8.42 -7.99 10.91
N LEU A 464 9.60 -7.87 11.54
CA LEU A 464 9.97 -6.69 12.31
C LEU A 464 10.25 -5.47 11.44
N GLN A 465 10.82 -5.66 10.24
CA GLN A 465 10.99 -4.59 9.26
C GLN A 465 9.64 -4.00 8.83
N HIS A 466 8.60 -4.83 8.66
CA HIS A 466 7.27 -4.31 8.35
C HIS A 466 6.73 -3.42 9.47
N LEU A 467 6.98 -3.78 10.73
CA LEU A 467 6.64 -2.95 11.88
C LEU A 467 7.41 -1.62 11.84
N SER A 468 8.72 -1.70 11.65
CA SER A 468 9.63 -0.54 11.57
C SER A 468 9.21 0.47 10.51
N ARG A 469 8.86 -0.02 9.31
CA ARG A 469 8.37 0.82 8.21
C ARG A 469 7.10 1.57 8.60
N VAL A 470 6.19 0.92 9.33
CA VAL A 470 4.96 1.57 9.82
C VAL A 470 5.27 2.62 10.89
N GLU A 471 6.23 2.36 11.79
CA GLU A 471 6.68 3.36 12.77
C GLU A 471 7.28 4.59 12.08
N GLU A 472 8.20 4.38 11.13
CA GLU A 472 8.88 5.45 10.39
C GLU A 472 7.90 6.37 9.65
N VAL A 473 6.97 5.81 8.87
CA VAL A 473 6.03 6.62 8.06
C VAL A 473 5.00 7.35 8.93
N THR A 474 4.74 6.86 10.14
CA THR A 474 3.79 7.48 11.08
C THR A 474 4.47 8.50 12.00
N GLY A 475 5.79 8.43 12.15
CA GLY A 475 6.56 9.23 13.10
C GLY A 475 6.48 8.75 14.55
N TYR A 476 5.86 7.59 14.81
CA TYR A 476 5.76 6.99 16.13
C TYR A 476 6.91 6.00 16.37
N ASN A 477 8.12 6.55 16.55
CA ASN A 477 9.38 5.80 16.54
C ASN A 477 9.76 5.17 17.90
N GLU A 478 8.93 5.33 18.93
CA GLU A 478 9.20 4.82 20.28
C GLU A 478 8.19 3.73 20.65
N THR A 479 8.62 2.47 20.56
CA THR A 479 7.77 1.32 20.88
C THR A 479 7.59 1.16 22.40
N LEU A 480 6.37 1.37 22.91
CA LEU A 480 6.08 1.24 24.35
C LEU A 480 5.99 -0.21 24.84
N LEU A 481 5.45 -1.09 23.99
CA LEU A 481 5.27 -2.52 24.25
C LEU A 481 5.32 -3.25 22.91
N LEU A 482 6.16 -4.27 22.81
CA LEU A 482 6.18 -5.18 21.68
C LEU A 482 5.77 -6.59 22.14
N THR A 483 4.84 -7.21 21.41
CA THR A 483 4.45 -8.60 21.63
C THR A 483 4.83 -9.42 20.40
N ALA A 484 5.71 -10.40 20.57
CA ALA A 484 6.03 -11.40 19.56
C ALA A 484 5.24 -12.68 19.82
N TYR A 485 4.60 -13.20 18.79
CA TYR A 485 3.87 -14.47 18.85
C TYR A 485 4.67 -15.53 18.10
N ILE A 486 5.03 -16.63 18.76
CA ILE A 486 5.81 -17.70 18.13
C ILE A 486 5.04 -19.02 18.15
N LYS A 487 5.18 -19.83 17.09
CA LYS A 487 4.55 -21.17 17.07
C LYS A 487 5.35 -22.20 17.86
N ASP A 488 6.66 -22.04 17.92
CA ASP A 488 7.58 -23.00 18.50
C ASP A 488 8.67 -22.31 19.31
N ALA A 489 9.07 -22.93 20.43
CA ALA A 489 10.07 -22.38 21.34
C ALA A 489 11.47 -22.22 20.71
N SER A 490 11.76 -22.94 19.61
CA SER A 490 13.00 -22.77 18.83
C SER A 490 13.19 -21.34 18.30
N TRP A 491 12.12 -20.56 18.13
CA TRP A 491 12.19 -19.18 17.68
C TRP A 491 12.68 -18.20 18.75
N LEU A 492 12.72 -18.62 20.02
CA LEU A 492 12.97 -17.71 21.15
C LEU A 492 14.30 -16.97 21.03
N SER A 493 15.40 -17.68 20.75
CA SER A 493 16.72 -17.06 20.61
C SER A 493 16.78 -16.07 19.46
N THR A 494 16.23 -16.46 18.31
CA THR A 494 16.21 -15.67 17.08
C THR A 494 15.41 -14.38 17.26
N VAL A 495 14.20 -14.50 17.83
CA VAL A 495 13.31 -13.36 18.08
C VAL A 495 13.93 -12.39 19.09
N VAL A 496 14.58 -12.89 20.15
CA VAL A 496 15.28 -12.05 21.14
C VAL A 496 16.48 -11.34 20.52
N GLU A 497 17.27 -12.01 19.68
CA GLU A 497 18.41 -11.40 19.01
C GLU A 497 17.98 -10.25 18.09
N ILE A 498 16.99 -10.52 17.23
CA ILE A 498 16.48 -9.53 16.27
C ILE A 498 15.82 -8.36 16.99
N GLN A 499 15.04 -8.61 18.04
CA GLN A 499 14.45 -7.55 18.85
C GLN A 499 15.52 -6.68 19.51
N LYS A 500 16.60 -7.26 20.04
CA LYS A 500 17.70 -6.47 20.65
C LYS A 500 18.37 -5.56 19.63
N LYS A 501 18.58 -6.03 18.40
CA LYS A 501 19.16 -5.18 17.34
C LYS A 501 18.20 -4.08 16.91
N TYR A 502 16.91 -4.38 16.85
CA TYR A 502 15.88 -3.42 16.48
C TYR A 502 15.62 -2.34 17.54
N MET A 503 15.33 -2.77 18.78
CA MET A 503 15.03 -1.85 19.87
C MET A 503 16.29 -1.19 20.44
N GLY A 504 17.49 -1.73 20.17
CA GLY A 504 18.77 -1.15 20.55
C GLY A 504 18.81 -0.73 22.02
N GLU A 505 19.26 0.51 22.27
CA GLU A 505 19.28 1.17 23.59
C GLU A 505 17.96 1.90 23.93
N SER A 506 16.84 1.56 23.29
CA SER A 506 15.53 2.14 23.61
C SER A 506 15.25 2.03 25.11
N LYS A 507 14.77 3.12 25.71
CA LYS A 507 14.31 3.17 27.10
C LYS A 507 13.22 2.12 27.41
N TYR A 508 12.54 1.62 26.39
CA TYR A 508 11.48 0.62 26.51
C TYR A 508 11.89 -0.77 26.00
N ALA A 509 13.18 -1.01 25.74
CA ALA A 509 13.65 -2.31 25.24
C ALA A 509 13.29 -3.50 26.17
N GLY A 510 13.04 -3.22 27.47
CA GLY A 510 12.56 -4.21 28.44
C GLY A 510 11.06 -4.54 28.35
N ASN A 511 10.27 -3.75 27.62
CA ASN A 511 8.83 -3.96 27.43
C ASN A 511 8.58 -4.88 26.23
N PHE A 512 9.13 -6.08 26.31
CA PHE A 512 9.02 -7.09 25.27
C PHE A 512 8.39 -8.37 25.83
N VAL A 513 7.29 -8.80 25.22
CA VAL A 513 6.56 -10.01 25.59
C VAL A 513 6.65 -11.01 24.45
N ILE A 514 7.01 -12.25 24.78
CA ILE A 514 6.98 -13.37 23.85
C ILE A 514 5.90 -14.34 24.31
N SER A 515 4.97 -14.66 23.42
CA SER A 515 3.90 -15.60 23.68
C SER A 515 3.94 -16.75 22.68
N GLN A 516 4.01 -17.98 23.19
CA GLN A 516 3.84 -19.15 22.34
C GLN A 516 2.35 -19.38 22.09
N ILE A 517 1.97 -19.54 20.82
CA ILE A 517 0.60 -19.72 20.36
C ILE A 517 0.49 -20.95 19.46
N GLU A 518 -0.75 -21.37 19.19
CA GLU A 518 -0.99 -22.58 18.41
C GLU A 518 -0.82 -22.35 16.90
N GLU A 519 -1.35 -21.23 16.38
CA GLU A 519 -1.34 -20.93 14.96
C GLU A 519 -1.46 -19.43 14.65
N LEU A 520 -0.79 -18.99 13.58
CA LEU A 520 -0.84 -17.64 13.05
C LEU A 520 -1.63 -17.58 11.73
N PRO A 521 -2.13 -16.40 11.34
CA PRO A 521 -2.71 -16.22 10.01
C PRO A 521 -1.73 -16.67 8.92
N LYS A 522 -2.25 -17.30 7.87
CA LYS A 522 -1.46 -17.86 6.75
C LYS A 522 -0.43 -18.93 7.17
N SER A 523 -0.57 -19.50 8.36
CA SER A 523 0.38 -20.46 8.93
C SER A 523 1.80 -19.91 9.08
N ALA A 524 1.92 -18.59 9.31
CA ALA A 524 3.20 -17.95 9.62
C ALA A 524 3.84 -18.55 10.89
N SER A 525 5.16 -18.50 11.01
CA SER A 525 5.87 -19.12 12.14
C SER A 525 6.15 -18.18 13.31
N CYS A 526 6.21 -16.88 13.04
CA CYS A 526 6.45 -15.80 13.99
C CYS A 526 5.78 -14.50 13.54
#